data_AF-A0A963ZFD0-F1
#
_entry.id   AF-A0A963ZFD0-F1
#
_cell.length_a   1.000
_cell.length_b   1.000
_cell.length_c   1.000
_cell.angle_alpha   90.00
_cell.angle_beta   90.00
_cell.angle_gamma   90.00
#
_symmetry.space_group_name_H-M   'P 1'
#
loop_
_entity.id
_entity.type
_entity.pdbx_description
1 polymer ?
#
loop_
_entity_poly.entity_id
_entity_poly.type
_entity_poly.pdbx_seq_one_letter_code
_entity_poly.pdbx_strand_id
1 'polypeptide(L)'
;MAENVRTKAERESQLEQIARYWVRGYTQQQIANHYKLSQGQISYDLKEVRERWKQATIESYKERVFAEVLLINEVQQTAWKEWEETFEPRFLQVILKCSHQRSRLLGLYDMSNLTSLERSSTREQQNMIKKAQEAVKNLGLSCESQEIEEVSWKQGNCEDDT
;
A
#
# COMPACT_ATOMS: atom_id res chain seq x y z
N MET A 1 -33.23 6.65 -42.25
CA MET A 1 -31.86 7.12 -41.97
C MET A 1 -31.00 5.87 -41.86
N ALA A 2 -30.16 5.58 -42.86
CA ALA A 2 -29.27 4.42 -42.79
C ALA A 2 -28.19 4.74 -41.76
N GLU A 3 -28.32 4.12 -40.58
CA GLU A 3 -27.38 4.28 -39.47
C GLU A 3 -25.99 3.83 -39.92
N ASN A 4 -25.00 4.70 -39.69
CA ASN A 4 -23.59 4.43 -39.92
C ASN A 4 -23.11 3.37 -38.91
N VAL A 5 -23.40 2.10 -39.19
CA VAL A 5 -22.99 0.96 -38.37
C VAL A 5 -21.52 0.67 -38.67
N ARG A 6 -20.64 1.13 -37.79
CA ARG A 6 -19.21 0.83 -37.84
C ARG A 6 -18.99 -0.66 -37.60
N THR A 7 -18.09 -1.28 -38.37
CA THR A 7 -17.64 -2.64 -38.07
C THR A 7 -16.81 -2.66 -36.78
N LYS A 8 -16.70 -3.84 -36.15
CA LYS A 8 -15.94 -3.98 -34.90
C LYS A 8 -14.46 -3.57 -35.07
N ALA A 9 -13.85 -3.91 -36.22
CA ALA A 9 -12.46 -3.59 -36.52
C ALA A 9 -12.25 -2.08 -36.73
N GLU A 10 -13.16 -1.42 -37.47
CA GLU A 10 -13.10 0.03 -37.65
C GLU A 10 -13.28 0.78 -36.34
N ARG A 11 -14.19 0.30 -35.49
CA ARG A 11 -14.40 0.89 -34.15
C ARG A 11 -13.13 0.80 -33.31
N GLU A 12 -12.45 -0.34 -33.32
CA GLU A 12 -11.21 -0.54 -32.56
C GLU A 12 -10.10 0.44 -33.02
N SER A 13 -9.90 0.56 -34.33
CA SER A 13 -8.96 1.53 -34.91
C SER A 13 -9.33 2.98 -34.55
N GLN A 14 -10.62 3.32 -34.59
CA GLN A 14 -11.09 4.66 -34.24
C GLN A 14 -10.95 4.97 -32.75
N LEU A 15 -11.11 3.99 -31.84
CA LEU A 15 -10.94 4.20 -30.40
C LEU A 15 -9.54 4.71 -30.07
N GLU A 16 -8.52 4.13 -30.70
CA GLU A 16 -7.13 4.57 -30.52
C GLU A 16 -6.95 6.04 -30.96
N GLN A 17 -7.50 6.40 -32.12
CA GLN A 17 -7.36 7.74 -32.65
C GLN A 17 -8.19 8.77 -31.86
N ILE A 18 -9.40 8.42 -31.43
CA ILE A 18 -10.25 9.22 -30.55
C ILE A 18 -9.52 9.51 -29.24
N ALA A 19 -8.89 8.49 -28.65
CA ALA A 19 -8.09 8.65 -27.44
C ALA A 19 -6.94 9.63 -27.65
N ARG A 20 -6.21 9.53 -28.77
CA ARG A 20 -5.13 10.47 -29.12
C ARG A 20 -5.62 11.90 -29.26
N TYR A 21 -6.76 12.13 -29.90
CA TYR A 21 -7.35 13.48 -30.01
C TYR A 21 -7.78 14.02 -28.64
N TRP A 22 -8.39 13.18 -27.80
CA TRP A 22 -8.83 13.58 -26.47
C TRP A 22 -7.66 13.98 -25.56
N VAL A 23 -6.56 13.22 -25.56
CA VAL A 23 -5.33 13.56 -24.81
C VAL A 23 -4.70 14.88 -25.28
N ARG A 24 -4.85 15.22 -26.57
CA ARG A 24 -4.42 16.51 -27.14
C ARG A 24 -5.35 17.69 -26.81
N GLY A 25 -6.43 17.47 -26.07
CA GLY A 25 -7.36 18.51 -25.62
C GLY A 25 -8.52 18.81 -26.57
N TYR A 26 -8.75 17.98 -27.60
CA TYR A 26 -9.92 18.17 -28.47
C TYR A 26 -11.22 17.87 -27.71
N THR A 27 -12.25 18.68 -27.97
CA THR A 27 -13.57 18.47 -27.38
C THR A 27 -14.31 17.31 -28.07
N GLN A 28 -15.24 16.69 -27.36
CA GLN A 28 -16.04 15.58 -27.91
C GLN A 28 -16.79 15.97 -29.18
N GLN A 29 -17.24 17.23 -29.27
CA GLN A 29 -17.94 17.76 -30.44
C GLN A 29 -17.00 17.96 -31.63
N GLN A 30 -15.76 18.43 -31.40
CA GLN A 30 -14.75 18.51 -32.46
C GLN A 30 -14.38 17.12 -33.00
N ILE A 31 -14.22 16.14 -32.10
CA ILE A 31 -13.94 14.75 -32.48
C ILE A 31 -15.14 14.17 -33.26
N ALA A 32 -16.36 14.39 -32.79
CA ALA A 32 -17.58 13.95 -33.46
C ALA A 32 -17.67 14.50 -34.89
N ASN A 33 -17.38 15.80 -35.08
CA ASN A 33 -17.36 16.45 -36.39
C ASN A 33 -16.28 15.84 -37.31
N HIS A 34 -15.09 15.54 -36.78
CA HIS A 34 -14.01 14.93 -37.56
C HIS A 34 -14.39 13.54 -38.10
N TYR A 35 -15.06 12.72 -37.29
CA TYR A 35 -15.44 11.35 -37.68
C TYR A 35 -16.86 11.22 -38.26
N LYS A 36 -17.60 12.34 -38.37
CA LYS A 36 -19.02 12.35 -38.78
C LYS A 36 -19.88 11.40 -37.94
N LEU A 37 -19.61 11.36 -36.64
CA LEU A 37 -20.34 10.56 -35.65
C LEU A 37 -21.16 11.46 -34.75
N SER A 38 -22.11 10.88 -34.02
CA SER A 38 -22.81 11.66 -32.99
C SER A 38 -21.90 11.90 -31.79
N GLN A 39 -22.06 13.03 -31.11
CA GLN A 39 -21.33 13.30 -29.86
C GLN A 39 -21.59 12.23 -28.80
N GLY A 40 -22.80 11.65 -28.78
CA GLY A 40 -23.13 10.51 -27.91
C GLY A 40 -22.26 9.28 -28.19
N GLN A 41 -22.03 8.92 -29.45
CA GLN A 41 -21.14 7.80 -29.82
C GLN A 41 -19.70 8.04 -29.34
N ILE A 42 -19.19 9.27 -29.50
CA ILE A 42 -17.86 9.64 -28.98
C ILE A 42 -17.81 9.55 -27.45
N SER A 43 -18.86 9.94 -26.75
CA SER A 43 -18.94 9.81 -25.29
C SER A 43 -18.86 8.34 -24.84
N TYR A 44 -19.58 7.43 -25.51
CA TYR A 44 -19.48 6.00 -25.24
C TYR A 44 -18.09 5.43 -25.52
N ASP A 45 -17.48 5.82 -26.64
CA ASP A 45 -16.13 5.39 -27.02
C ASP A 45 -15.09 5.89 -26.00
N LEU A 46 -15.19 7.14 -25.52
CA LEU A 46 -14.31 7.67 -24.47
C LEU A 46 -14.53 7.01 -23.10
N LYS A 47 -15.75 6.56 -22.80
CA LYS A 47 -16.02 5.76 -21.60
C LYS A 47 -15.31 4.42 -21.69
N GLU A 48 -15.36 3.77 -22.85
CA GLU A 48 -14.68 2.51 -23.11
C GLU A 48 -13.16 2.65 -23.03
N VAL A 49 -12.57 3.68 -23.65
CA VAL A 49 -11.13 3.98 -23.56
C VAL A 49 -10.70 4.16 -22.09
N ARG A 50 -11.45 4.96 -21.32
CA ARG A 50 -11.14 5.18 -19.90
C ARG A 50 -11.20 3.90 -19.08
N GLU A 51 -12.21 3.06 -19.31
CA GLU A 51 -12.31 1.78 -18.60
C GLU A 51 -11.15 0.87 -18.98
N ARG A 52 -10.77 0.79 -20.27
CA ARG A 52 -9.62 0.01 -20.71
C ARG A 52 -8.31 0.49 -20.08
N TRP A 53 -8.07 1.79 -20.00
CA TRP A 53 -6.89 2.33 -19.33
C TRP A 53 -6.87 2.05 -17.84
N LYS A 54 -8.04 2.16 -17.18
CA LYS A 54 -8.19 1.79 -15.77
C LYS A 54 -7.83 0.32 -15.56
N GLN A 55 -8.39 -0.59 -16.38
CA GLN A 55 -8.10 -2.01 -16.28
C GLN A 55 -6.63 -2.32 -16.58
N ALA A 56 -6.04 -1.73 -17.64
CA ALA A 56 -4.62 -1.89 -17.94
C ALA A 56 -3.72 -1.39 -16.81
N THR A 57 -4.09 -0.28 -16.17
CA THR A 57 -3.35 0.26 -15.01
C THR A 57 -3.47 -0.67 -13.80
N ILE A 58 -4.67 -1.18 -13.52
CA ILE A 58 -4.90 -2.16 -12.45
C ILE A 58 -4.09 -3.42 -12.70
N GLU A 59 -4.08 -3.94 -13.92
CA GLU A 59 -3.36 -5.16 -14.26
C GLU A 59 -1.84 -4.96 -14.16
N SER A 60 -1.31 -3.88 -14.74
CA SER A 60 0.11 -3.54 -14.61
C SER A 60 0.53 -3.36 -13.14
N TYR A 61 -0.33 -2.76 -12.32
CA TYR A 61 -0.09 -2.65 -10.88
C TYR A 61 -0.07 -4.03 -10.20
N LYS A 62 -1.06 -4.88 -10.48
CA LYS A 62 -1.15 -6.24 -9.93
C LYS A 62 0.06 -7.08 -10.30
N GLU A 63 0.48 -7.06 -11.56
CA GLU A 63 1.64 -7.80 -12.04
C GLU A 63 2.90 -7.42 -11.26
N ARG A 64 3.11 -6.11 -11.04
CA ARG A 64 4.25 -5.62 -10.24
C ARG A 64 4.15 -6.03 -8.78
N VAL A 65 3.00 -5.85 -8.13
CA VAL A 65 2.80 -6.28 -6.74
C VAL A 65 3.01 -7.78 -6.60
N PHE A 66 2.50 -8.57 -7.54
CA PHE A 66 2.63 -10.02 -7.51
C PHE A 66 4.08 -10.47 -7.64
N ALA A 67 4.84 -9.90 -8.59
CA ALA A 67 6.26 -10.19 -8.76
C ALA A 67 7.06 -9.90 -7.48
N GLU A 68 6.83 -8.75 -6.85
CA GLU A 68 7.49 -8.37 -5.59
C GLU A 68 7.11 -9.29 -4.42
N VAL A 69 5.82 -9.64 -4.29
CA VAL A 69 5.34 -10.55 -3.24
C VAL A 69 5.95 -11.95 -3.40
N LEU A 70 6.14 -12.43 -4.63
CA LEU A 70 6.82 -13.71 -4.87
C LEU A 70 8.27 -13.69 -4.38
N LEU A 71 9.03 -12.63 -4.70
CA LEU A 71 10.41 -12.47 -4.21
C LEU A 71 10.46 -12.42 -2.68
N ILE A 72 9.56 -11.67 -2.05
CA ILE A 72 9.47 -11.59 -0.59
C ILE A 72 9.13 -12.96 0.02
N ASN A 73 8.24 -13.72 -0.60
CA ASN A 73 7.87 -15.06 -0.13
C ASN A 73 9.04 -16.03 -0.21
N GLU A 74 9.84 -16.00 -1.28
CA GLU A 74 11.04 -16.83 -1.42
C GLU A 74 12.03 -16.55 -0.28
N VAL A 75 12.38 -15.28 -0.06
CA VAL A 75 13.28 -14.86 1.02
C VAL A 75 12.71 -15.25 2.39
N GLN A 76 11.41 -15.08 2.59
CA GLN A 76 10.74 -15.45 3.85
C GLN A 76 10.81 -16.96 4.10
N GLN A 77 10.59 -17.79 3.08
CA GLN A 77 10.67 -19.24 3.19
C GLN A 77 12.09 -19.72 3.50
N THR A 78 13.11 -19.17 2.82
CA THR A 78 14.51 -19.46 3.14
C THR A 78 14.83 -19.09 4.58
N ALA A 79 14.47 -17.88 5.03
CA ALA A 79 14.69 -17.47 6.41
C ALA A 79 13.96 -18.34 7.43
N TRP A 80 12.75 -18.81 7.11
CA TRP A 80 11.99 -19.73 7.96
C TRP A 80 12.72 -21.07 8.12
N LYS A 81 13.17 -21.67 7.02
CA LYS A 81 13.91 -22.92 7.03
C LYS A 81 15.20 -22.82 7.85
N GLU A 82 15.99 -21.77 7.62
CA GLU A 82 17.24 -21.55 8.37
C GLU A 82 16.98 -21.34 9.86
N TRP A 83 15.88 -20.66 10.22
CA TRP A 83 15.49 -20.52 11.62
C TRP A 83 15.11 -21.85 12.27
N GLU A 84 14.38 -22.72 11.58
CA GLU A 84 14.02 -24.05 12.10
C GLU A 84 15.25 -24.95 12.33
N GLU A 85 16.28 -24.79 11.48
CA GLU A 85 17.52 -25.56 11.59
C GLU A 85 18.47 -25.01 12.67
N THR A 86 18.56 -23.68 12.82
CA THR A 86 19.59 -23.02 13.65
C THR A 86 19.06 -22.37 14.93
N PHE A 87 17.75 -22.07 14.99
CA PHE A 87 17.09 -21.26 16.02
C PHE A 87 17.70 -19.86 16.23
N GLU A 88 18.44 -19.33 15.26
CA GLU A 88 19.09 -18.04 15.42
C GLU A 88 18.09 -16.87 15.29
N PRO A 89 18.04 -15.95 16.28
CA PRO A 89 17.06 -14.85 16.27
C PRO A 89 17.17 -13.88 15.09
N ARG A 90 18.31 -13.84 14.39
CA ARG A 90 18.50 -12.97 13.22
C ARG A 90 17.51 -13.28 12.09
N PHE A 91 17.14 -14.55 11.92
CA PHE A 91 16.18 -14.96 10.89
C PHE A 91 14.76 -14.49 11.20
N LEU A 92 14.37 -14.41 12.47
CA LEU A 92 13.09 -13.82 12.89
C LEU A 92 12.98 -12.35 12.46
N GLN A 93 14.07 -11.59 12.52
CA GLN A 93 14.08 -10.20 12.04
C GLN A 93 13.85 -10.12 10.53
N VAL A 94 14.42 -11.05 9.76
CA VAL A 94 14.20 -11.14 8.30
C VAL A 94 12.73 -11.44 8.01
N ILE A 95 12.15 -12.44 8.70
CA ILE A 95 10.74 -12.83 8.55
C ILE A 95 9.81 -11.65 8.87
N LEU A 96 10.08 -10.90 9.94
CA LEU A 96 9.31 -9.71 10.31
C LEU A 96 9.40 -8.60 9.26
N LYS A 97 10.60 -8.33 8.73
CA LYS A 97 10.80 -7.37 7.63
C LYS A 97 10.00 -7.77 6.39
N CYS A 98 10.06 -9.04 5.99
CA CYS A 98 9.28 -9.58 4.88
C CYS A 98 7.77 -9.39 5.11
N SER A 99 7.28 -9.69 6.32
CA SER A 99 5.88 -9.51 6.69
C SER A 99 5.44 -8.04 6.57
N HIS A 100 6.23 -7.11 7.09
CA HIS A 100 5.96 -5.67 6.99
C HIS A 100 5.94 -5.19 5.54
N GLN A 101 6.93 -5.57 4.74
CA GLN A 101 7.02 -5.14 3.35
C GLN A 101 5.85 -5.67 2.52
N ARG A 102 5.44 -6.92 2.75
CA ARG A 102 4.24 -7.49 2.10
C ARG A 102 2.97 -6.73 2.49
N SER A 103 2.77 -6.44 3.78
CA SER A 103 1.63 -5.62 4.23
C SER A 103 1.63 -4.23 3.58
N ARG A 104 2.80 -3.62 3.38
CA ARG A 104 2.93 -2.32 2.69
C ARG A 104 2.52 -2.41 1.22
N LEU A 105 3.02 -3.41 0.48
CA LEU A 105 2.68 -3.61 -0.93
C LEU A 105 1.18 -3.89 -1.16
N LEU A 106 0.55 -4.58 -0.21
CA LEU A 106 -0.88 -4.90 -0.26
C LEU A 106 -1.78 -3.76 0.27
N GLY A 107 -1.21 -2.65 0.76
CA GLY A 107 -1.98 -1.57 1.36
C GLY A 107 -2.63 -1.93 2.70
N LEU A 108 -2.18 -3.00 3.34
CA LEU A 108 -2.64 -3.46 4.66
C LEU A 108 -1.84 -2.84 5.81
N TYR A 109 -0.77 -2.12 5.50
CA TYR A 109 0.09 -1.46 6.47
C TYR A 109 -0.53 -0.14 6.93
N ASP A 110 -1.48 -0.23 7.84
CA ASP A 110 -2.04 0.91 8.55
C ASP A 110 -1.45 1.01 9.96
N MET A 111 -0.50 1.92 10.14
CA MET A 111 0.12 2.19 11.44
C MET A 111 -0.85 2.89 12.42
N SER A 112 -2.01 3.38 11.96
CA SER A 112 -2.96 4.08 12.82
C SER A 112 -3.70 3.13 13.79
N ASN A 113 -3.91 1.86 13.39
CA ASN A 113 -4.53 0.84 14.24
C ASN A 113 -3.58 0.29 15.33
N LEU A 114 -2.26 0.37 15.13
CA LEU A 114 -1.29 0.00 16.17
C LEU A 114 -1.21 1.07 17.25
N THR A 115 -1.24 2.36 16.89
CA THR A 115 -1.19 3.46 17.85
C THR A 115 -2.35 3.49 18.85
N SER A 116 -3.53 2.99 18.50
CA SER A 116 -4.67 2.93 19.43
C SER A 116 -4.56 1.76 20.42
N LEU A 117 -4.08 0.60 19.96
CA LEU A 117 -3.89 -0.61 20.79
C LEU A 117 -2.69 -0.50 21.74
N GLU A 118 -1.58 0.10 21.27
CA GLU A 118 -0.40 0.33 22.09
C GLU A 118 -0.69 1.35 23.20
N ARG A 119 -1.49 2.39 22.95
CA ARG A 119 -1.85 3.40 23.96
C ARG A 119 -2.70 2.85 25.10
N SER A 120 -3.59 1.89 24.83
CA SER A 120 -4.39 1.24 25.88
C SER A 120 -3.56 0.26 26.71
N SER A 121 -2.72 -0.56 26.05
CA SER A 121 -1.81 -1.49 26.71
C SER A 121 -0.77 -0.77 27.59
N THR A 122 -0.17 0.31 27.10
CA THR A 122 0.86 1.07 27.83
C THR A 122 0.27 1.74 29.07
N ARG A 123 -0.98 2.24 29.02
CA ARG A 123 -1.63 2.89 30.18
C ARG A 123 -1.99 1.90 31.28
N GLU A 124 -2.43 0.70 30.92
CA GLU A 124 -2.68 -0.38 31.86
C GLU A 124 -1.37 -0.88 32.51
N GLN A 125 -0.33 -1.10 31.72
CA GLN A 125 1.00 -1.47 32.23
C GLN A 125 1.59 -0.39 33.14
N GLN A 126 1.48 0.90 32.78
CA GLN A 126 1.93 2.01 33.62
C GLN A 126 1.13 2.10 34.94
N ASN A 127 -0.17 1.83 34.91
CA ASN A 127 -1.00 1.79 36.12
C ASN A 127 -0.62 0.59 37.02
N MET A 128 -0.28 -0.56 36.44
CA MET A 128 0.19 -1.73 37.18
C MET A 128 1.56 -1.47 37.82
N ILE A 129 2.49 -0.84 37.10
CA ILE A 129 3.80 -0.43 37.63
C ILE A 129 3.63 0.57 38.77
N LYS A 130 2.78 1.60 38.62
CA LYS A 130 2.49 2.56 39.69
C LYS A 130 1.89 1.91 40.93
N LYS A 131 0.91 1.01 40.76
CA LYS A 131 0.34 0.24 41.89
C LYS A 131 1.39 -0.64 42.59
N ALA A 132 2.27 -1.28 41.82
CA ALA A 132 3.36 -2.07 42.37
C ALA A 132 4.37 -1.19 43.14
N GLN A 133 4.74 -0.03 42.59
CA GLN A 133 5.61 0.95 43.26
C GLN A 133 4.99 1.50 44.55
N GLU A 134 3.70 1.79 44.56
CA GLU A 134 2.96 2.21 45.76
C GLU A 134 2.90 1.09 46.81
N ALA A 135 2.67 -0.16 46.40
CA ALA A 135 2.67 -1.31 47.29
C ALA A 135 4.05 -1.52 47.94
N VAL A 136 5.13 -1.42 47.17
CA VAL A 136 6.52 -1.49 47.66
C VAL A 136 6.80 -0.36 48.66
N LYS A 137 6.37 0.87 48.35
CA LYS A 137 6.51 2.04 49.23
C LYS A 137 5.73 1.86 50.55
N ASN A 138 4.50 1.33 50.48
CA ASN A 138 3.64 1.10 51.64
C ASN A 138 4.15 -0.05 52.54
N LEU A 139 4.89 -0.99 51.99
CA LEU A 139 5.58 -2.06 52.73
C LEU A 139 6.88 -1.58 53.39
N GLY A 140 7.24 -0.30 53.28
CA GLY A 140 8.44 0.27 53.89
C GLY A 140 9.74 -0.17 53.23
N LEU A 141 9.67 -0.81 52.06
CA LEU A 141 10.83 -1.20 51.27
C LEU A 141 11.32 0.05 50.52
N SER A 142 12.33 0.72 51.09
CA SER A 142 13.10 1.74 50.38
C SER A 142 13.89 1.05 49.27
N CYS A 143 13.37 1.06 48.05
CA CYS A 143 14.15 0.69 46.88
C CYS A 143 15.20 1.79 46.67
N GLU A 144 16.42 1.58 47.20
CA GLU A 144 17.60 2.35 46.80
C GLU A 144 17.66 2.32 45.28
N SER A 145 17.35 3.48 44.71
CA SER A 145 17.29 3.68 43.28
C SER A 145 18.72 3.68 42.76
N GLN A 146 19.05 2.79 41.82
CA GLN A 146 20.15 3.03 40.91
C GLN A 146 19.96 2.25 39.59
N GLU A 147 19.90 3.04 38.51
CA GLU A 147 20.09 2.65 37.11
C GLU A 147 18.92 1.97 36.39
N ILE A 148 17.90 2.77 36.06
CA ILE A 148 17.30 2.67 34.72
C ILE A 148 17.67 3.98 34.02
N GLU A 149 18.80 3.97 33.31
CA GLU A 149 19.09 5.03 32.33
C GLU A 149 17.92 5.09 31.36
N GLU A 150 17.32 6.28 31.24
CA GLU A 150 16.39 6.62 30.17
C GLU A 150 17.07 6.29 28.84
N VAL A 151 16.64 5.22 28.19
CA VAL A 151 16.94 5.00 26.77
C VAL A 151 16.22 6.10 26.00
N SER A 152 16.95 7.20 25.82
CA SER A 152 16.61 8.32 24.95
C SER A 152 16.49 7.78 23.53
N TRP A 153 15.27 7.45 23.12
CA TRP A 153 14.94 7.25 21.72
C TRP A 153 15.12 8.58 21.00
N LYS A 154 16.35 8.90 20.59
CA LYS A 154 16.58 9.89 19.56
C LYS A 154 15.85 9.39 18.31
N GLN A 155 14.73 10.03 18.01
CA GLN A 155 14.08 9.96 16.72
C GLN A 155 15.15 10.33 15.69
N GLY A 156 15.66 9.33 14.98
CA GLY A 156 16.43 9.56 13.77
C GLY A 156 15.51 10.20 12.75
N ASN A 157 15.70 11.49 12.51
CA ASN A 157 15.20 12.15 11.32
C ASN A 157 15.72 11.35 10.10
N CYS A 158 14.81 10.67 9.40
CA CYS A 158 15.06 10.34 8.01
C CYS A 158 14.89 11.65 7.24
N GLU A 159 16.01 12.31 6.95
CA GLU A 159 16.06 13.28 5.86
C GLU A 159 15.82 12.52 4.56
N ASP A 160 14.71 12.85 3.89
CA ASP A 160 14.45 12.47 2.52
C ASP A 160 15.44 13.23 1.62
N ASP A 161 16.50 12.54 1.18
CA ASP A 161 17.38 13.07 0.14
C ASP A 161 16.73 12.93 -1.25
N THR A 162 16.82 14.04 -1.97
CA THR A 162 16.26 14.35 -3.29
C THR A 162 17.10 13.75 -4.42
#